data_AF-A0A349FBP1-F1
#
_entry.id   AF-A0A349FBP1-F1
#
_cell.length_a   1.000
_cell.length_b   1.000
_cell.length_c   1.000
_cell.angle_alpha   90.00
_cell.angle_beta   90.00
_cell.angle_gamma   90.00
#
_symmetry.space_group_name_H-M   'P 1'
#
loop_
_entity.id
_entity.type
_entity.pdbx_description
1 polymer ?
#
loop_
_entity_poly.entity_id
_entity_poly.type
_entity_poly.pdbx_seq_one_letter_code
_entity_poly.pdbx_strand_id
1 'polypeptide(L)'
;MKQLIALITLFLSSSVAANNCEWPQWQTFKSVYIKQGRVVDGSDPRMITTSEGQSYALFFSLVANDRQTFSQVLNWTQQHLVGGDLTAQLPAWLWGKKSNGRFGVLD
;
A
#
# COMPACT_ATOMS: atom_id res chain seq x y z
N MET A 1 -25.31 -19.04 -41.60
CA MET A 1 -24.44 -20.00 -40.87
C MET A 1 -22.99 -19.55 -40.72
N LYS A 2 -22.33 -18.94 -41.74
CA LYS A 2 -20.96 -18.39 -41.61
C LYS A 2 -20.84 -17.22 -40.62
N GLN A 3 -21.86 -16.35 -40.56
CA GLN A 3 -21.92 -15.20 -39.63
C GLN A 3 -22.10 -15.62 -38.16
N LEU A 4 -22.62 -16.84 -37.91
CA LEU A 4 -22.85 -17.35 -36.55
C LEU A 4 -21.57 -17.94 -35.92
N ILE A 5 -20.62 -18.38 -36.77
CA ILE A 5 -19.35 -18.97 -36.34
C ILE A 5 -18.35 -17.86 -35.92
N ALA A 6 -18.44 -16.68 -36.52
CA ALA A 6 -17.61 -15.52 -36.17
C ALA A 6 -17.93 -14.92 -34.79
N LEU A 7 -19.16 -15.08 -34.28
CA LEU A 7 -19.54 -14.56 -32.96
C LEU A 7 -19.06 -15.44 -31.79
N ILE A 8 -18.88 -16.75 -32.03
CA ILE A 8 -18.48 -17.71 -30.98
C ILE A 8 -16.97 -17.65 -30.72
N THR A 9 -16.17 -17.22 -31.70
CA THR A 9 -14.72 -17.12 -31.59
C THR A 9 -14.24 -15.89 -30.80
N LEU A 10 -15.09 -14.87 -30.59
CA LEU A 10 -14.74 -13.69 -29.79
C LEU A 10 -14.86 -13.90 -28.26
N PHE A 11 -15.57 -14.94 -27.82
CA PHE A 11 -15.75 -15.26 -26.39
C PHE A 11 -14.62 -16.10 -25.78
N LEU A 12 -13.67 -16.58 -26.61
CA LEU A 12 -12.46 -17.28 -26.17
C LEU A 12 -11.27 -16.32 -26.08
N SER A 13 -11.51 -15.09 -25.61
CA SER A 13 -10.42 -14.30 -25.04
C SER A 13 -9.98 -15.02 -23.78
N SER A 14 -9.06 -15.95 -23.94
CA SER A 14 -8.35 -16.57 -22.84
C SER A 14 -7.84 -15.43 -21.97
N SER A 15 -8.46 -15.24 -20.80
CA SER A 15 -7.82 -14.53 -19.71
C SER A 15 -6.49 -15.23 -19.56
N VAL A 16 -5.43 -14.61 -20.09
CA VAL A 16 -4.07 -15.03 -19.79
C VAL A 16 -4.05 -14.91 -18.29
N ALA A 17 -4.14 -16.04 -17.60
CA ALA A 17 -3.85 -16.09 -16.18
C ALA A 17 -2.39 -15.68 -16.13
N ALA A 18 -2.14 -14.37 -16.05
CA ALA A 18 -0.88 -13.87 -15.57
C ALA A 18 -0.66 -14.70 -14.31
N ASN A 19 0.43 -15.45 -14.27
CA ASN A 19 0.86 -16.09 -13.05
C ASN A 19 0.96 -14.95 -12.04
N ASN A 20 -0.10 -14.76 -11.25
CA ASN A 20 -0.04 -13.94 -10.07
C ASN A 20 0.92 -14.73 -9.20
N CYS A 21 2.20 -14.37 -9.27
CA CYS A 21 3.18 -14.81 -8.30
C CYS A 21 2.67 -14.29 -6.96
N GLU A 22 1.81 -15.08 -6.33
CA GLU A 22 1.30 -14.75 -5.02
C GLU A 22 2.50 -14.70 -4.09
N TRP A 23 2.57 -13.62 -3.33
CA TRP A 23 3.58 -13.44 -2.29
C TRP A 23 2.86 -13.54 -0.94
N PRO A 24 2.73 -14.73 -0.35
CA PRO A 24 1.97 -14.93 0.89
C PRO A 24 2.48 -14.08 2.04
N GLN A 25 3.81 -13.91 2.15
CA GLN A 25 4.43 -13.10 3.19
C GLN A 25 4.04 -11.62 3.06
N TRP A 26 3.86 -11.11 1.84
CA TRP A 26 3.29 -9.77 1.64
C TRP A 26 1.84 -9.69 2.13
N GLN A 27 1.01 -10.71 1.85
CA GLN A 27 -0.37 -10.74 2.33
C GLN A 27 -0.44 -10.76 3.87
N THR A 28 0.41 -11.56 4.52
CA THR A 28 0.54 -11.55 5.99
C THR A 28 1.05 -10.22 6.51
N PHE A 29 2.06 -9.63 5.87
CA PHE A 29 2.59 -8.34 6.29
C PHE A 29 1.49 -7.26 6.24
N LYS A 30 0.73 -7.19 5.14
CA LYS A 30 -0.40 -6.25 5.03
C LYS A 30 -1.42 -6.45 6.14
N SER A 31 -1.86 -7.69 6.38
CA SER A 31 -2.94 -7.97 7.33
C SER A 31 -2.55 -7.61 8.77
N VAL A 32 -1.29 -7.86 9.13
CA VAL A 32 -0.76 -7.61 10.47
C VAL A 32 -0.40 -6.12 10.65
N TYR A 33 0.42 -5.57 9.75
CA TYR A 33 1.12 -4.31 9.98
C TYR A 33 0.47 -3.11 9.27
N ILE A 34 -0.27 -3.28 8.18
CA ILE A 34 -0.86 -2.13 7.45
C ILE A 34 -2.28 -1.87 7.94
N LYS A 35 -2.50 -0.69 8.51
CA LYS A 35 -3.82 -0.21 8.95
C LYS A 35 -4.12 1.11 8.25
N GLN A 36 -5.13 1.10 7.37
CA GLN A 36 -5.59 2.29 6.64
C GLN A 36 -4.45 3.05 5.90
N GLY A 37 -3.51 2.29 5.31
CA GLY A 37 -2.38 2.85 4.56
C GLY A 37 -1.13 3.16 5.39
N ARG A 38 -1.17 3.05 6.72
CA ARG A 38 0.04 3.20 7.55
C ARG A 38 0.59 1.85 8.01
N VAL A 39 1.91 1.70 7.94
CA VAL A 39 2.64 0.59 8.55
C VAL A 39 2.80 0.88 10.04
N VAL A 40 2.29 -0.01 10.88
CA VAL A 40 2.27 0.14 12.33
C VAL A 40 3.31 -0.77 12.95
N ASP A 41 4.28 -0.17 13.63
CA ASP A 41 5.06 -0.89 14.63
C ASP A 41 4.31 -0.83 15.97
N GLY A 42 3.78 -1.97 16.38
CA GLY A 42 3.04 -2.14 17.65
C GLY A 42 3.95 -2.48 18.84
N SER A 43 5.26 -2.65 18.64
CA SER A 43 6.20 -2.86 19.74
C SER A 43 6.44 -1.57 20.54
N ASP A 44 6.28 -0.41 19.89
CA ASP A 44 6.28 0.89 20.55
C ASP A 44 4.87 1.24 21.07
N PRO A 45 4.70 1.64 22.34
CA PRO A 45 3.39 1.99 22.91
C PRO A 45 2.74 3.20 22.25
N ARG A 46 3.49 4.01 21.50
CA ARG A 46 2.98 5.13 20.70
C ARG A 46 2.35 4.66 19.40
N MET A 47 2.43 3.35 19.08
CA MET A 47 1.91 2.72 17.86
C MET A 47 2.47 3.43 16.63
N ILE A 48 3.79 3.48 16.49
CA ILE A 48 4.46 4.38 15.55
C ILE A 48 4.31 3.95 14.08
N THR A 49 4.50 4.91 13.19
CA THR A 49 4.80 4.70 11.78
C THR A 49 6.07 5.49 11.47
N THR A 50 6.97 4.89 10.71
CA THR A 50 8.18 5.55 10.22
C THR A 50 8.14 5.77 8.72
N SER A 51 8.85 6.78 8.23
CA SER A 51 9.07 6.95 6.79
C SER A 51 9.73 5.72 6.16
N GLU A 52 10.60 5.03 6.91
CA GLU A 52 11.17 3.74 6.55
C GLU A 52 10.08 2.69 6.29
N GLY A 53 9.19 2.44 7.27
CA GLY A 53 8.12 1.46 7.14
C GLY A 53 7.22 1.75 5.93
N GLN A 54 6.86 3.01 5.72
CA GLN A 54 6.10 3.42 4.54
C GLN A 54 6.86 3.13 3.24
N SER A 55 8.15 3.44 3.18
CA SER A 55 8.98 3.18 1.98
C SER A 55 9.08 1.69 1.65
N TYR A 56 9.23 0.83 2.65
CA TYR A 56 9.25 -0.62 2.45
C TYR A 56 7.89 -1.14 1.98
N ALA A 57 6.78 -0.68 2.56
CA ALA A 57 5.45 -1.08 2.08
C ALA A 57 5.16 -0.59 0.66
N LEU A 58 5.62 0.59 0.26
CA LEU A 58 5.55 1.05 -1.14
C LEU A 58 6.34 0.13 -2.06
N PHE A 59 7.58 -0.21 -1.69
CA PHE A 59 8.41 -1.13 -2.45
C PHE A 59 7.79 -2.53 -2.56
N PHE A 60 7.30 -3.10 -1.45
CA PHE A 60 6.67 -4.42 -1.45
C PHE A 60 5.38 -4.44 -2.26
N SER A 61 4.57 -3.38 -2.18
CA SER A 61 3.36 -3.24 -3.00
C SER A 61 3.71 -3.21 -4.49
N LEU A 62 4.79 -2.52 -4.88
CA LEU A 62 5.26 -2.51 -6.26
C LEU A 62 5.71 -3.91 -6.72
N VAL A 63 6.53 -4.60 -5.92
CA VAL A 63 7.02 -5.96 -6.22
C VAL A 63 5.85 -6.94 -6.35
N ALA A 64 4.83 -6.81 -5.49
CA ALA A 64 3.64 -7.66 -5.51
C ALA A 64 2.61 -7.28 -6.59
N ASN A 65 2.87 -6.23 -7.39
CA ASN A 65 1.90 -5.65 -8.33
C ASN A 65 0.56 -5.24 -7.65
N ASP A 66 0.62 -4.81 -6.39
CA ASP A 66 -0.52 -4.42 -5.56
C ASP A 66 -0.75 -2.89 -5.61
N ARG A 67 -1.33 -2.45 -6.72
CA ARG A 67 -1.60 -1.02 -6.97
C ARG A 67 -2.51 -0.39 -5.92
N GLN A 68 -3.45 -1.16 -5.37
CA GLN A 68 -4.40 -0.66 -4.38
C GLN A 68 -3.68 -0.30 -3.08
N THR A 69 -2.88 -1.23 -2.55
CA THR A 69 -2.12 -0.99 -1.31
C THR A 69 -1.07 0.09 -1.52
N PHE A 70 -0.37 0.09 -2.66
CA PHE A 70 0.57 1.17 -3.01
C PHE A 70 -0.09 2.55 -2.91
N SER A 71 -1.29 2.69 -3.50
CA SER A 71 -2.02 3.97 -3.51
C SER A 71 -2.45 4.39 -2.10
N GLN A 72 -2.91 3.44 -1.28
CA GLN A 72 -3.28 3.70 0.12
C GLN A 72 -2.08 4.15 0.95
N VAL A 73 -0.95 3.46 0.81
CA VAL A 73 0.28 3.78 1.54
C VAL A 73 0.85 5.13 1.11
N LEU A 74 0.85 5.42 -0.19
CA LEU A 74 1.31 6.71 -0.71
C LEU A 74 0.43 7.86 -0.21
N ASN A 75 -0.90 7.71 -0.29
CA ASN A 75 -1.82 8.74 0.17
C ASN A 75 -1.68 9.02 1.66
N TRP A 76 -1.56 7.97 2.49
CA TRP A 76 -1.33 8.14 3.93
C TRP A 76 -0.01 8.86 4.19
N THR A 77 1.06 8.46 3.50
CA THR A 77 2.39 9.10 3.59
C THR A 77 2.30 10.59 3.25
N GLN A 78 1.63 10.94 2.14
CA GLN A 78 1.42 12.33 1.74
C GLN A 78 0.69 13.13 2.82
N GLN A 79 -0.42 12.61 3.31
CA GLN A 79 -1.27 13.32 4.26
C GLN A 79 -0.61 13.51 5.63
N HIS A 80 0.16 12.52 6.10
CA HIS A 80 0.59 12.47 7.50
C HIS A 80 2.07 12.74 7.74
N LEU A 81 2.94 12.51 6.75
CA LEU A 81 4.39 12.70 6.92
C LEU A 81 4.93 13.93 6.20
N VAL A 82 4.25 14.46 5.17
CA VAL A 82 4.74 15.63 4.38
C VAL A 82 3.77 16.81 4.31
N GLY A 83 2.69 16.80 5.10
CA GLY A 83 1.72 17.91 5.11
C GLY A 83 0.89 18.03 3.82
N GLY A 84 0.81 16.97 3.00
CA GLY A 84 -0.06 16.88 1.83
C GLY A 84 0.66 16.91 0.47
N ASP A 85 1.92 17.36 0.42
CA ASP A 85 2.67 17.48 -0.84
C ASP A 85 4.08 16.88 -0.74
N LEU A 86 4.24 15.67 -1.30
CA LEU A 86 5.53 14.97 -1.37
C LEU A 86 6.55 15.68 -2.28
N THR A 87 6.12 16.61 -3.15
CA THR A 87 7.01 17.36 -4.04
C THR A 87 7.60 18.60 -3.38
N ALA A 88 6.99 19.08 -2.29
CA ALA A 88 7.39 20.29 -1.59
C ALA A 88 8.40 20.03 -0.46
N GLN A 89 8.37 18.86 0.18
CA GLN A 89 9.23 18.55 1.33
C GLN A 89 9.45 17.05 1.55
N LEU A 90 10.49 16.72 2.31
CA LEU A 90 10.77 15.34 2.74
C LEU A 90 9.80 14.87 3.83
N PRO A 91 9.50 13.56 3.91
CA PRO A 91 8.65 13.01 4.96
C PRO A 91 9.33 13.08 6.33
N ALA A 92 8.58 13.53 7.33
CA ALA A 92 8.90 13.34 8.73
C ALA A 92 9.18 11.85 9.00
N TRP A 93 10.18 11.57 9.82
CA TRP A 93 10.64 10.19 9.98
C TRP A 93 9.83 9.42 11.00
N LEU A 94 9.18 10.11 11.95
CA LEU A 94 8.45 9.47 13.04
C LEU A 94 7.06 10.08 13.26
N TRP A 95 6.04 9.23 13.23
CA TRP A 95 4.65 9.60 13.51
C TRP A 95 4.03 8.62 14.50
N GLY A 96 3.22 9.11 15.43
CA GLY A 96 2.60 8.24 16.45
C GLY A 96 1.78 9.01 17.46
N LYS A 97 1.42 8.34 18.55
CA LYS A 97 0.66 8.93 19.65
C LYS A 97 1.56 9.88 20.47
N LYS A 98 1.12 11.14 20.58
CA LYS A 98 1.74 12.19 21.40
C LYS A 98 1.35 12.05 22.87
N SER A 99 2.03 12.79 23.75
CA SER A 99 1.73 12.85 25.19
C SER A 99 0.31 13.30 25.49
N ASN A 100 -0.29 14.16 24.66
CA ASN A 100 -1.68 14.59 24.76
C ASN A 100 -2.70 13.57 24.22
N GLY A 101 -2.26 12.36 23.87
CA GLY A 101 -3.09 11.28 23.35
C GLY A 101 -3.49 11.39 21.88
N ARG A 102 -3.23 12.53 21.23
CA ARG A 102 -3.48 12.71 19.79
C ARG A 102 -2.38 12.07 18.97
N PHE A 103 -2.73 11.61 17.77
CA PHE A 103 -1.74 11.14 16.82
C PHE A 103 -1.20 12.28 15.95
N GLY A 104 0.08 12.22 15.58
CA GLY A 104 0.72 13.18 14.69
C GLY A 104 2.21 12.92 14.53
N VAL A 105 2.88 13.81 13.78
CA VAL A 105 4.35 13.82 13.65
C VAL A 105 4.97 14.03 15.03
N LEU A 106 5.91 13.15 15.37
CA LEU A 106 6.71 13.17 16.59
C LEU A 106 8.09 13.79 16.31
N ASP A 107 8.62 13.56 15.10
CA ASP A 107 9.88 14.09 14.59
C ASP A 107 9.85 14.10 13.04
#